data_AF-A0A094WQ92-F1
#
_entry.id   AF-A0A094WQ92-F1
#
_cell.length_a   1.000
_cell.length_b   1.000
_cell.length_c   1.000
_cell.angle_alpha   90.00
_cell.angle_beta   90.00
_cell.angle_gamma   90.00
#
_symmetry.space_group_name_H-M   'P 1'
#
loop_
_entity.id
_entity.type
_entity.pdbx_description
1 polymer ?
#
loop_
_entity_poly.entity_id
_entity_poly.type
_entity_poly.pdbx_seq_one_letter_code
_entity_poly.pdbx_strand_id
1 'polypeptide(L)'
;MRRDKIYEDLKLSKEFSVDDWKALIKLKLGKYFISDTILEKNKDLLKTEIINYIRLSEKPEYLRLFEWTFDFYKECLNTNKELAIKIFAESLNDISRTDSKWMTNVLTQPDIATLSERDKITSYFKIIDETLEGVFKPRFKLLDKLVKLKLNQTVVDNSDSDFGNLIRNFPNQFKKDVNLFLEDPLYSVSTNQWRNIAAHKSYILSKDNIAVKYGRPNIRTQTISIEAFYRIVYWTQDIYRTIRLAQILTYLNYMEEIVAELGEGVNFDIRFESSLLHIIHNLQIVGFEFDSTEEQSEVFCLNVRGKIGHDVESSLIHASQCLDQLSSAIYDDEFVRDNFKSTQICIVDENQNKLGSATIAIEIAMKKVKDEINLNEYLDKMIFEIKAT
;
A
#
# COMPACT_ATOMS: atom_id res chain seq x y z
N MET A 1 14.41 -15.43 -6.74
CA MET A 1 13.24 -14.53 -6.84
C MET A 1 13.77 -13.12 -6.96
N ARG A 2 13.46 -12.38 -8.03
CA ARG A 2 13.88 -10.98 -8.13
C ARG A 2 12.94 -10.15 -7.27
N ARG A 3 13.43 -9.65 -6.13
CA ARG A 3 12.70 -8.72 -5.25
C ARG A 3 12.18 -7.51 -6.03
N ASP A 4 12.89 -7.14 -7.10
CA ASP A 4 12.62 -5.95 -7.91
C ASP A 4 11.32 -5.96 -8.72
N LYS A 5 10.70 -7.13 -8.98
CA LYS A 5 9.49 -7.21 -9.81
C LYS A 5 8.35 -6.34 -9.26
N ILE A 6 8.28 -6.16 -7.95
CA ILE A 6 7.23 -5.35 -7.30
C ILE A 6 7.35 -3.85 -7.65
N TYR A 7 8.54 -3.42 -8.06
CA TYR A 7 8.85 -2.03 -8.43
C TYR A 7 8.70 -1.79 -9.95
N GLU A 8 8.55 -2.85 -10.74
CA GLU A 8 8.34 -2.80 -12.20
C GLU A 8 6.85 -2.61 -12.57
N ASP A 9 5.93 -2.86 -11.64
CA ASP A 9 4.48 -3.05 -11.90
C ASP A 9 3.73 -1.80 -12.38
N LEU A 10 4.41 -0.66 -12.53
CA LEU A 10 3.83 0.62 -12.92
C LEU A 10 4.71 1.36 -13.91
N LYS A 11 4.66 0.95 -15.19
CA LYS A 11 5.08 1.79 -16.31
C LYS A 11 4.11 2.96 -16.43
N LEU A 12 4.38 4.05 -15.73
CA LEU A 12 3.63 5.30 -15.90
C LEU A 12 3.82 5.80 -17.33
N SER A 13 2.75 6.38 -17.90
CA SER A 13 2.84 6.96 -19.23
C SER A 13 3.87 8.08 -19.23
N LYS A 14 4.81 8.01 -20.17
CA LYS A 14 5.83 9.04 -20.43
C LYS A 14 5.22 10.32 -21.00
N GLU A 15 3.91 10.34 -21.26
CA GLU A 15 3.16 11.47 -21.83
C GLU A 15 2.75 12.50 -20.76
N PHE A 16 2.76 12.15 -19.47
CA PHE A 16 2.37 13.06 -18.39
C PHE A 16 3.61 13.70 -17.76
N SER A 17 3.61 15.04 -17.68
CA SER A 17 4.61 15.78 -16.91
C SER A 17 4.34 15.68 -15.41
N VAL A 18 5.32 16.10 -14.61
CA VAL A 18 5.18 16.23 -13.15
C VAL A 18 4.00 17.09 -12.76
N ASP A 19 3.80 18.20 -13.47
CA ASP A 19 2.73 19.14 -13.17
C ASP A 19 1.37 18.59 -13.59
N ASP A 20 1.30 17.74 -14.62
CA ASP A 20 0.09 17.01 -14.95
C ASP A 20 -0.30 16.03 -13.85
N TRP A 21 0.68 15.30 -13.27
CA TRP A 21 0.44 14.42 -12.13
C TRP A 21 -0.02 15.18 -10.89
N LYS A 22 0.59 16.34 -10.58
CA LYS A 22 0.14 17.21 -9.48
C LYS A 22 -1.28 17.72 -9.73
N ALA A 23 -1.57 18.17 -10.95
CA ALA A 23 -2.90 18.63 -11.33
C ALA A 23 -3.93 17.50 -11.21
N LEU A 24 -3.55 16.27 -11.59
CA LEU A 24 -4.41 15.10 -11.47
C LEU A 24 -4.68 14.73 -10.01
N ILE A 25 -3.67 14.76 -9.13
CA ILE A 25 -3.84 14.56 -7.68
C ILE A 25 -4.84 15.58 -7.13
N LYS A 26 -4.65 16.87 -7.43
CA LYS A 26 -5.56 17.93 -6.98
C LYS A 26 -6.97 17.73 -7.52
N LEU A 27 -7.11 17.40 -8.81
CA LEU A 27 -8.40 17.21 -9.47
C LEU A 27 -9.17 15.99 -8.92
N LYS A 28 -8.50 14.87 -8.69
CA LYS A 28 -9.14 13.60 -8.33
C LYS A 28 -9.23 13.37 -6.83
N LEU A 29 -8.18 13.72 -6.09
CA LEU A 29 -8.10 13.47 -4.65
C LEU A 29 -8.42 14.69 -3.79
N GLY A 30 -8.31 15.91 -4.34
CA GLY A 30 -8.54 17.15 -3.57
C GLY A 30 -9.90 17.20 -2.88
N LYS A 31 -10.96 16.63 -3.48
CA LYS A 31 -12.31 16.58 -2.87
C LYS A 31 -12.39 15.75 -1.58
N TYR A 32 -11.38 14.92 -1.30
CA TYR A 32 -11.28 14.10 -0.09
C TYR A 32 -10.43 14.76 1.01
N PHE A 33 -9.93 15.98 0.81
CA PHE A 33 -9.17 16.71 1.81
C PHE A 33 -10.00 17.83 2.45
N ILE A 34 -9.83 18.04 3.75
CA ILE A 34 -10.53 19.09 4.50
C ILE A 34 -9.93 20.49 4.26
N SER A 35 -8.70 20.56 3.75
CA SER A 35 -8.06 21.81 3.34
C SER A 35 -6.96 21.59 2.29
N ASP A 36 -6.71 22.61 1.46
CA ASP A 36 -5.59 22.63 0.50
C ASP A 36 -4.23 22.50 1.22
N THR A 37 -4.09 23.05 2.44
CA THR A 37 -2.84 22.96 3.21
C THR A 37 -2.48 21.51 3.54
N ILE A 38 -3.46 20.70 3.95
CA ILE A 38 -3.23 19.28 4.26
C ILE A 38 -2.95 18.49 2.98
N LEU A 39 -3.65 18.80 1.88
CA LEU A 39 -3.38 18.20 0.58
C LEU A 39 -1.92 18.44 0.15
N GLU A 40 -1.47 19.70 0.21
CA GLU A 40 -0.10 20.08 -0.18
C GLU A 40 0.96 19.46 0.74
N LYS A 41 0.70 19.37 2.05
CA LYS A 41 1.58 18.70 3.02
C LYS A 41 1.80 17.22 2.69
N ASN A 42 0.81 16.55 2.10
CA ASN A 42 0.83 15.11 1.82
C ASN A 42 1.00 14.77 0.33
N LYS A 43 1.28 15.76 -0.54
CA LYS A 43 1.29 15.58 -2.00
C LYS A 43 2.20 14.46 -2.49
N ASP A 44 3.33 14.25 -1.83
CA ASP A 44 4.27 13.21 -2.22
C ASP A 44 3.72 11.82 -1.88
N LEU A 45 3.07 11.64 -0.72
CA LEU A 45 2.36 10.40 -0.36
C LEU A 45 1.23 10.06 -1.34
N LEU A 46 0.56 11.08 -1.85
CA LEU A 46 -0.58 10.93 -2.75
C LEU A 46 -0.22 10.42 -4.15
N LYS A 47 1.06 10.46 -4.52
CA LYS A 47 1.56 9.93 -5.80
C LYS A 47 1.35 8.43 -5.94
N THR A 48 1.51 7.65 -4.87
CA THR A 48 1.17 6.23 -4.90
C THR A 48 -0.34 6.02 -4.85
N GLU A 49 -1.05 6.84 -4.08
CA GLU A 49 -2.49 6.67 -3.89
C GLU A 49 -3.33 7.10 -5.09
N ILE A 50 -2.87 8.05 -5.92
CA ILE A 50 -3.55 8.39 -7.18
C ILE A 50 -3.55 7.21 -8.15
N ILE A 51 -2.49 6.41 -8.17
CA ILE A 51 -2.40 5.21 -9.01
C ILE A 51 -3.44 4.17 -8.55
N ASN A 52 -3.55 3.96 -7.23
CA ASN A 52 -4.56 3.09 -6.66
C ASN A 52 -5.97 3.58 -6.97
N TYR A 53 -6.20 4.89 -6.89
CA TYR A 53 -7.47 5.51 -7.24
C TYR A 53 -7.84 5.33 -8.71
N ILE A 54 -6.89 5.50 -9.64
CA ILE A 54 -7.14 5.31 -11.08
C ILE A 54 -7.58 3.86 -11.35
N ARG A 55 -6.84 2.87 -10.85
CA ARG A 55 -7.19 1.44 -10.98
C ARG A 55 -8.57 1.13 -10.40
N LEU A 56 -8.92 1.77 -9.29
CA LEU A 56 -10.23 1.62 -8.66
C LEU A 56 -11.34 2.26 -9.50
N SER A 57 -11.07 3.41 -10.11
CA SER A 57 -12.03 4.16 -10.93
C SER A 57 -12.43 3.44 -12.23
N GLU A 58 -11.62 2.48 -12.69
CA GLU A 58 -11.96 1.59 -13.80
C GLU A 58 -13.07 0.60 -13.45
N LYS A 59 -13.41 0.44 -12.16
CA LYS A 59 -14.42 -0.50 -11.65
C LYS A 59 -15.50 0.25 -10.85
N PRO A 60 -16.61 0.68 -11.48
CA PRO A 60 -17.58 1.61 -10.87
C PRO A 60 -18.18 1.15 -9.54
N GLU A 61 -18.39 -0.15 -9.35
CA GLU A 61 -18.91 -0.71 -8.10
C GLU A 61 -17.94 -0.55 -6.93
N TYR A 62 -16.63 -0.64 -7.16
CA TYR A 62 -15.63 -0.46 -6.13
C TYR A 62 -15.35 1.02 -5.87
N LEU A 63 -15.43 1.87 -6.90
CA LEU A 63 -15.37 3.32 -6.71
C LEU A 63 -16.53 3.80 -5.81
N ARG A 64 -17.76 3.33 -6.05
CA ARG A 64 -18.91 3.63 -5.18
C ARG A 64 -18.72 3.12 -3.75
N LEU A 65 -18.19 1.91 -3.59
CA LEU A 65 -17.89 1.35 -2.28
C LEU A 65 -16.83 2.18 -1.53
N PHE A 66 -15.80 2.67 -2.22
CA PHE A 66 -14.81 3.57 -1.67
C PHE A 66 -15.43 4.91 -1.26
N GLU A 67 -16.20 5.55 -2.14
CA GLU A 67 -16.84 6.84 -1.85
C GLU A 67 -17.76 6.72 -0.63
N TRP A 68 -18.59 5.67 -0.58
CA TRP A 68 -19.43 5.38 0.57
C TRP A 68 -18.60 5.19 1.85
N THR A 69 -17.51 4.42 1.79
CA THR A 69 -16.67 4.13 2.96
C THR A 69 -16.00 5.40 3.48
N PHE A 70 -15.46 6.23 2.59
CA PHE A 70 -14.81 7.49 2.94
C PHE A 70 -15.82 8.49 3.52
N ASP A 71 -16.97 8.66 2.87
CA ASP A 71 -18.02 9.57 3.34
C ASP A 71 -18.57 9.12 4.68
N PHE A 72 -18.71 7.80 4.90
CA PHE A 72 -19.11 7.25 6.20
C PHE A 72 -18.12 7.59 7.32
N TYR A 73 -16.82 7.45 7.07
CA TYR A 73 -15.78 7.85 8.03
C TYR A 73 -15.85 9.35 8.35
N LYS A 74 -16.00 10.18 7.31
CA LYS A 74 -16.15 11.63 7.45
C LYS A 74 -17.40 12.00 8.26
N GLU A 75 -18.52 11.31 8.04
CA GLU A 75 -19.73 11.52 8.83
C GLU A 75 -19.54 11.19 10.31
N CYS A 76 -18.85 10.09 10.64
CA CYS A 76 -18.54 9.73 12.02
C CYS A 76 -17.70 10.83 12.69
N LEU A 77 -16.66 11.32 12.01
CA LEU A 77 -15.81 12.42 12.48
C LEU A 77 -16.59 13.73 12.66
N ASN A 78 -17.54 14.04 11.77
CA ASN A 78 -18.38 15.22 11.89
C ASN A 78 -19.42 15.10 13.02
N THR A 79 -19.89 13.89 13.32
CA THR A 79 -20.91 13.65 14.34
C THR A 79 -20.31 13.66 15.74
N ASN A 80 -19.19 12.97 15.95
CA ASN A 80 -18.47 12.94 17.22
C ASN A 80 -16.97 12.77 16.96
N LYS A 81 -16.28 13.90 16.77
CA LYS A 81 -14.86 13.93 16.41
C LYS A 81 -13.99 13.22 17.44
N GLU A 82 -14.18 13.51 18.72
CA GLU A 82 -13.37 12.95 19.82
C GLU A 82 -13.41 11.42 19.82
N LEU A 83 -14.62 10.82 19.84
CA LEU A 83 -14.74 9.36 19.84
C LEU A 83 -14.26 8.72 18.53
N ALA A 84 -14.49 9.38 17.39
CA ALA A 84 -14.01 8.87 16.11
C ALA A 84 -12.47 8.88 16.04
N ILE A 85 -11.81 9.96 16.47
CA ILE A 85 -10.35 10.05 16.54
C ILE A 85 -9.80 8.96 17.46
N LYS A 86 -10.41 8.74 18.63
CA LYS A 86 -10.03 7.65 19.52
C LYS A 86 -10.12 6.27 18.85
N ILE A 87 -11.20 5.98 18.13
CA ILE A 87 -11.34 4.72 17.37
C ILE A 87 -10.25 4.56 16.31
N PHE A 88 -9.94 5.64 15.59
CA PHE A 88 -8.89 5.67 14.57
C PHE A 88 -7.49 5.45 15.17
N ALA A 89 -7.21 6.09 16.30
CA ALA A 89 -6.00 5.96 17.09
C ALA A 89 -5.80 4.52 17.60
N GLU A 90 -6.79 3.97 18.30
CA GLU A 90 -6.74 2.59 18.80
C GLU A 90 -6.55 1.55 17.69
N SER A 91 -6.97 1.86 16.46
CA SER A 91 -6.83 0.98 15.30
C SER A 91 -5.52 1.19 14.52
N LEU A 92 -4.77 2.28 14.78
CA LEU A 92 -3.62 2.68 13.97
C LEU A 92 -2.50 1.63 14.00
N ASN A 93 -2.09 1.20 15.19
CA ASN A 93 -0.99 0.25 15.35
C ASN A 93 -1.30 -1.13 14.75
N ASP A 94 -2.55 -1.58 14.84
CA ASP A 94 -2.97 -2.84 14.23
C ASP A 94 -2.99 -2.72 12.71
N ILE A 95 -3.44 -1.58 12.17
CA ILE A 95 -3.48 -1.35 10.73
C ILE A 95 -2.08 -1.09 10.16
N SER A 96 -1.20 -0.35 10.83
CA SER A 96 0.17 -0.09 10.34
C SER A 96 0.93 -1.40 10.09
N ARG A 97 0.83 -2.36 11.01
CA ARG A 97 1.40 -3.71 10.87
C ARG A 97 0.86 -4.50 9.69
N THR A 98 -0.34 -4.20 9.20
CA THR A 98 -0.90 -4.91 8.04
C THR A 98 -0.18 -4.57 6.74
N ASP A 99 0.38 -3.36 6.61
CA ASP A 99 1.09 -2.97 5.40
C ASP A 99 2.45 -3.72 5.31
N SER A 100 3.12 -3.94 6.44
CA SER A 100 4.30 -4.83 6.52
C SER A 100 3.97 -6.29 6.21
N LYS A 101 2.81 -6.80 6.66
CA LYS A 101 2.32 -8.13 6.28
C LYS A 101 2.03 -8.23 4.79
N TRP A 102 1.34 -7.23 4.23
CA TRP A 102 1.07 -7.14 2.80
C TRP A 102 2.37 -7.21 2.00
N MET A 103 3.34 -6.37 2.35
CA MET A 103 4.64 -6.33 1.70
C MET A 103 5.36 -7.69 1.78
N THR A 104 5.30 -8.36 2.93
CA THR A 104 5.81 -9.73 3.08
C THR A 104 5.15 -10.71 2.12
N ASN A 105 3.83 -10.65 1.98
CA ASN A 105 3.09 -11.54 1.08
C ASN A 105 3.49 -11.29 -0.38
N VAL A 106 3.59 -10.03 -0.79
CA VAL A 106 4.01 -9.69 -2.17
C VAL A 106 5.45 -10.16 -2.42
N LEU A 107 6.37 -9.89 -1.48
CA LEU A 107 7.80 -10.22 -1.62
C LEU A 107 8.12 -11.71 -1.49
N THR A 108 7.24 -12.53 -0.92
CA THR A 108 7.45 -13.98 -0.75
C THR A 108 6.67 -14.82 -1.77
N GLN A 109 5.88 -14.17 -2.64
CA GLN A 109 5.13 -14.87 -3.68
C GLN A 109 6.07 -15.41 -4.77
N PRO A 110 5.94 -16.68 -5.14
CA PRO A 110 6.67 -17.23 -6.27
C PRO A 110 6.24 -16.56 -7.57
N ASP A 111 7.10 -16.60 -8.58
CA ASP A 111 6.75 -16.13 -9.92
C ASP A 111 5.64 -17.01 -10.51
N ILE A 112 4.42 -16.48 -10.54
CA ILE A 112 3.21 -17.19 -10.98
C ILE A 112 3.35 -17.72 -12.41
N ALA A 113 4.14 -17.05 -13.26
CA ALA A 113 4.39 -17.49 -14.64
C ALA A 113 5.17 -18.82 -14.71
N THR A 114 5.90 -19.18 -13.64
CA THR A 114 6.70 -20.41 -13.56
C THR A 114 5.94 -21.60 -12.97
N LEU A 115 4.73 -21.38 -12.44
CA LEU A 115 3.96 -22.40 -11.72
C LEU A 115 3.03 -23.19 -12.65
N SER A 116 2.81 -24.46 -12.30
CA SER A 116 1.71 -25.24 -12.88
C SER A 116 0.36 -24.66 -12.44
N GLU A 117 -0.71 -24.88 -13.20
CA GLU A 117 -2.04 -24.36 -12.86
C GLU A 117 -2.51 -24.78 -11.45
N ARG A 118 -2.17 -26.01 -11.05
CA ARG A 118 -2.43 -26.55 -9.72
C ARG A 118 -1.73 -25.72 -8.64
N ASP A 119 -0.44 -25.44 -8.84
CA ASP A 119 0.38 -24.70 -7.88
C ASP A 119 0.01 -23.21 -7.83
N LYS A 120 -0.43 -22.64 -8.97
CA LYS A 120 -1.02 -21.29 -9.02
C LYS A 120 -2.26 -21.22 -8.14
N ILE A 121 -3.20 -22.16 -8.30
CA ILE A 121 -4.44 -22.16 -7.52
C ILE A 121 -4.13 -22.30 -6.02
N THR A 122 -3.23 -23.20 -5.64
CA THR A 122 -2.80 -23.33 -4.23
C THR A 122 -2.14 -22.05 -3.70
N SER A 123 -1.29 -21.40 -4.50
CA SER A 123 -0.69 -20.10 -4.16
C SER A 123 -1.76 -19.01 -4.00
N TYR A 124 -2.77 -18.97 -4.86
CA TYR A 124 -3.84 -17.99 -4.77
C TYR A 124 -4.78 -18.21 -3.58
N PHE A 125 -5.01 -19.46 -3.15
CA PHE A 125 -5.70 -19.68 -1.87
C PHE A 125 -4.91 -19.11 -0.70
N LYS A 126 -3.58 -19.26 -0.69
CA LYS A 126 -2.73 -18.61 0.32
C LYS A 126 -2.88 -17.08 0.29
N ILE A 127 -2.89 -16.49 -0.91
CA ILE A 127 -3.12 -15.05 -1.10
C ILE A 127 -4.50 -14.61 -0.55
N ILE A 128 -5.56 -15.39 -0.80
CA ILE A 128 -6.90 -15.11 -0.26
C ILE A 128 -6.87 -15.11 1.27
N ASP A 129 -6.26 -16.12 1.91
CA ASP A 129 -6.16 -16.20 3.37
C ASP A 129 -5.41 -14.99 3.93
N GLU A 130 -4.20 -14.75 3.42
CA GLU A 130 -3.34 -13.65 3.87
C GLU A 130 -3.98 -12.28 3.62
N THR A 131 -4.74 -12.12 2.54
CA THR A 131 -5.44 -10.87 2.25
C THR A 131 -6.60 -10.65 3.22
N LEU A 132 -7.48 -11.65 3.35
CA LEU A 132 -8.70 -11.51 4.13
C LEU A 132 -8.45 -11.47 5.63
N GLU A 133 -7.57 -12.35 6.14
CA GLU A 133 -7.21 -12.42 7.55
C GLU A 133 -6.15 -11.38 7.93
N GLY A 134 -5.10 -11.25 7.11
CA GLY A 134 -3.91 -10.48 7.46
C GLY A 134 -4.08 -8.97 7.31
N VAL A 135 -4.85 -8.50 6.30
CA VAL A 135 -4.88 -7.07 5.95
C VAL A 135 -6.28 -6.45 5.82
N PHE A 136 -7.28 -7.22 5.38
CA PHE A 136 -8.65 -6.74 5.24
C PHE A 136 -9.38 -6.71 6.59
N LYS A 137 -9.33 -7.81 7.36
CA LYS A 137 -10.02 -7.94 8.66
C LYS A 137 -9.73 -6.79 9.64
N PRO A 138 -8.48 -6.33 9.86
CA PRO A 138 -8.22 -5.18 10.75
C PRO A 138 -8.91 -3.89 10.30
N ARG A 139 -8.93 -3.61 8.99
CA ARG A 139 -9.64 -2.44 8.44
C ARG A 139 -11.16 -2.59 8.51
N PHE A 140 -11.66 -3.81 8.34
CA PHE A 140 -13.08 -4.09 8.51
C PHE A 140 -13.52 -3.96 9.98
N LYS A 141 -12.65 -4.29 10.95
CA LYS A 141 -12.89 -4.02 12.37
C LYS A 141 -13.03 -2.53 12.65
N LEU A 142 -12.18 -1.69 12.05
CA LEU A 142 -12.30 -0.23 12.14
C LEU A 142 -13.65 0.26 11.59
N LEU A 143 -14.06 -0.22 10.40
CA LEU A 143 -15.38 0.10 9.84
C LEU A 143 -16.52 -0.32 10.79
N ASP A 144 -16.47 -1.53 11.36
CA ASP A 144 -17.46 -2.00 12.33
C ASP A 144 -17.53 -1.13 13.60
N LYS A 145 -16.37 -0.69 14.14
CA LYS A 145 -16.33 0.24 15.28
C LYS A 145 -17.03 1.56 14.95
N LEU A 146 -16.75 2.13 13.79
CA LEU A 146 -17.37 3.40 13.35
C LEU A 146 -18.87 3.24 13.07
N VAL A 147 -19.28 2.10 12.52
CA VAL A 147 -20.70 1.77 12.33
C VAL A 147 -21.44 1.69 13.67
N LYS A 148 -20.84 1.04 14.67
CA LYS A 148 -21.41 0.97 16.02
C LYS A 148 -21.43 2.34 16.70
N LEU A 149 -20.41 3.17 16.50
CA LEU A 149 -20.42 4.57 16.95
C LEU A 149 -21.60 5.33 16.36
N LYS A 150 -21.83 5.23 15.04
CA LYS A 150 -22.95 5.91 14.37
C LYS A 150 -24.31 5.47 14.90
N LEU A 151 -24.48 4.18 15.18
CA LEU A 151 -25.75 3.60 15.64
C LEU A 151 -26.04 3.83 17.12
N ASN A 152 -25.03 3.65 17.96
CA ASN A 152 -25.20 3.55 19.42
C ASN A 152 -24.57 4.71 20.18
N GLN A 153 -23.81 5.58 19.50
CA GLN A 153 -22.99 6.63 20.11
C GLN A 153 -21.99 6.12 21.16
N THR A 154 -21.54 4.87 21.01
CA THR A 154 -20.57 4.24 21.92
C THR A 154 -19.37 3.66 21.16
N VAL A 155 -18.22 3.67 21.83
CA VAL A 155 -17.02 2.96 21.37
C VAL A 155 -17.16 1.51 21.81
N VAL A 156 -17.20 0.59 20.85
CA VAL A 156 -17.27 -0.84 21.12
C VAL A 156 -15.90 -1.44 20.94
N ASP A 157 -15.42 -2.15 21.98
CA ASP A 157 -14.26 -3.00 21.82
C ASP A 157 -14.64 -4.26 21.02
N ASN A 158 -14.01 -4.43 19.87
CA ASN A 158 -14.16 -5.59 19.00
C ASN A 158 -12.81 -6.30 18.76
N SER A 159 -11.82 -6.07 19.63
CA SER A 159 -10.51 -6.73 19.62
C SER A 159 -10.65 -8.26 19.55
N ASP A 160 -11.52 -8.85 20.38
CA ASP A 160 -11.77 -10.30 20.44
C ASP A 160 -12.85 -10.80 19.46
N SER A 161 -13.45 -9.92 18.65
CA SER A 161 -14.50 -10.34 17.72
C SER A 161 -13.94 -11.21 16.60
N ASP A 162 -14.45 -12.44 16.49
CA ASP A 162 -14.19 -13.32 15.35
C ASP A 162 -14.68 -12.67 14.04
N PHE A 163 -13.92 -12.85 12.96
CA PHE A 163 -14.22 -12.24 11.66
C PHE A 163 -15.58 -12.70 11.11
N GLY A 164 -15.97 -13.94 11.38
CA GLY A 164 -17.29 -14.46 11.01
C GLY A 164 -18.43 -13.74 11.71
N ASN A 165 -18.23 -13.36 12.98
CA ASN A 165 -19.21 -12.57 13.72
C ASN A 165 -19.35 -11.16 13.16
N LEU A 166 -18.24 -10.52 12.81
CA LEU A 166 -18.25 -9.17 12.21
C LEU A 166 -19.02 -9.15 10.88
N ILE A 167 -18.76 -10.11 10.00
CA ILE A 167 -19.44 -10.19 8.69
C ILE A 167 -20.93 -10.53 8.85
N ARG A 168 -21.27 -11.52 9.69
CA ARG A 168 -22.66 -11.99 9.85
C ARG A 168 -23.55 -10.95 10.53
N ASN A 169 -23.03 -10.29 11.55
CA ASN A 169 -23.78 -9.36 12.41
C ASN A 169 -23.65 -7.91 11.95
N PHE A 170 -23.06 -7.66 10.77
CA PHE A 170 -22.98 -6.32 10.21
C PHE A 170 -24.40 -5.70 10.10
N PRO A 171 -24.63 -4.45 10.50
CA PRO A 171 -25.99 -3.91 10.58
C PRO A 171 -26.73 -3.89 9.25
N ASN A 172 -27.97 -4.40 9.26
CA ASN A 172 -28.79 -4.59 8.04
C ASN A 172 -29.00 -3.31 7.23
N GLN A 173 -29.08 -2.15 7.89
CA GLN A 173 -29.31 -0.87 7.22
C GLN A 173 -28.16 -0.44 6.29
N PHE A 174 -26.94 -0.97 6.49
CA PHE A 174 -25.76 -0.63 5.68
C PHE A 174 -25.36 -1.77 4.73
N LYS A 175 -25.93 -2.98 4.88
CA LYS A 175 -25.49 -4.17 4.12
C LYS A 175 -25.50 -3.99 2.61
N LYS A 176 -26.49 -3.25 2.08
CA LYS A 176 -26.63 -3.03 0.65
C LYS A 176 -25.45 -2.21 0.10
N ASP A 177 -25.01 -1.20 0.85
CA ASP A 177 -23.95 -0.29 0.43
C ASP A 177 -22.57 -0.95 0.51
N VAL A 178 -22.39 -1.89 1.45
CA VAL A 178 -21.12 -2.60 1.66
C VAL A 178 -21.13 -4.05 1.18
N ASN A 179 -22.07 -4.47 0.34
CA ASN A 179 -22.27 -5.89 0.04
C ASN A 179 -21.00 -6.59 -0.45
N LEU A 180 -20.19 -5.88 -1.25
CA LEU A 180 -18.90 -6.38 -1.75
C LEU A 180 -17.90 -6.69 -0.63
N PHE A 181 -17.97 -6.04 0.53
CA PHE A 181 -17.16 -6.40 1.70
C PHE A 181 -17.66 -7.67 2.39
N LEU A 182 -18.94 -8.00 2.25
CA LEU A 182 -19.59 -9.06 3.02
C LEU A 182 -19.59 -10.40 2.29
N GLU A 183 -19.71 -10.41 0.96
CA GLU A 183 -19.78 -11.62 0.15
C GLU A 183 -19.24 -11.41 -1.28
N ASP A 184 -18.84 -12.53 -1.91
CA ASP A 184 -18.36 -12.49 -3.29
C ASP A 184 -19.50 -12.27 -4.30
N PRO A 185 -19.24 -11.58 -5.42
CA PRO A 185 -20.26 -11.19 -6.37
C PRO A 185 -20.73 -12.34 -7.29
N LEU A 186 -20.13 -13.53 -7.23
CA LEU A 186 -20.42 -14.63 -8.17
C LEU A 186 -21.32 -15.71 -7.56
N TYR A 187 -21.08 -16.05 -6.30
CA TYR A 187 -21.72 -17.17 -5.61
C TYR A 187 -22.31 -16.77 -4.25
N SER A 188 -22.21 -15.49 -3.86
CA SER A 188 -22.67 -14.99 -2.55
C SER A 188 -22.13 -15.82 -1.38
N VAL A 189 -20.89 -16.31 -1.49
CA VAL A 189 -20.16 -16.90 -0.38
C VAL A 189 -19.54 -15.76 0.42
N SER A 190 -19.83 -15.72 1.72
CA SER A 190 -19.38 -14.61 2.54
C SER A 190 -17.86 -14.54 2.64
N THR A 191 -17.33 -13.32 2.80
CA THR A 191 -15.89 -13.05 2.87
C THR A 191 -15.19 -13.90 3.94
N ASN A 192 -15.81 -14.07 5.11
CA ASN A 192 -15.26 -14.95 6.14
C ASN A 192 -15.25 -16.43 5.74
N GLN A 193 -16.21 -16.90 4.92
CA GLN A 193 -16.17 -18.27 4.41
C GLN A 193 -15.04 -18.45 3.40
N TRP A 194 -14.78 -17.48 2.52
CA TRP A 194 -13.59 -17.52 1.64
C TRP A 194 -12.28 -17.59 2.43
N ARG A 195 -12.15 -16.78 3.49
CA ARG A 195 -11.02 -16.85 4.43
C ARG A 195 -10.90 -18.25 5.03
N ASN A 196 -11.99 -18.82 5.53
CA ASN A 196 -11.98 -20.16 6.14
C ASN A 196 -11.66 -21.27 5.14
N ILE A 197 -12.19 -21.21 3.91
CA ILE A 197 -11.90 -22.17 2.84
C ILE A 197 -10.39 -22.19 2.56
N ALA A 198 -9.80 -21.00 2.45
CA ALA A 198 -8.38 -20.82 2.19
C ALA A 198 -7.51 -21.31 3.35
N ALA A 199 -7.75 -20.79 4.56
CA ALA A 199 -6.99 -21.11 5.78
C ALA A 199 -7.01 -22.61 6.12
N HIS A 200 -8.17 -23.27 5.95
CA HIS A 200 -8.35 -24.68 6.28
C HIS A 200 -8.20 -25.61 5.07
N LYS A 201 -7.76 -25.09 3.92
CA LYS A 201 -7.59 -25.84 2.66
C LYS A 201 -8.82 -26.70 2.32
N SER A 202 -10.01 -26.15 2.54
CA SER A 202 -11.29 -26.87 2.39
C SER A 202 -11.75 -26.86 0.93
N TYR A 203 -10.86 -27.29 0.02
CA TYR A 203 -11.10 -27.34 -1.42
C TYR A 203 -10.48 -28.58 -2.05
N ILE A 204 -11.05 -29.03 -3.18
CA ILE A 204 -10.53 -30.13 -4.00
C ILE A 204 -10.35 -29.59 -5.42
N LEU A 205 -9.15 -29.79 -5.98
CA LEU A 205 -8.80 -29.37 -7.33
C LEU A 205 -9.05 -30.49 -8.33
N SER A 206 -9.80 -30.19 -9.38
CA SER A 206 -9.92 -31.00 -10.59
C SER A 206 -9.28 -30.26 -11.77
N LYS A 207 -9.30 -30.88 -12.96
CA LYS A 207 -8.72 -30.29 -14.17
C LYS A 207 -9.35 -28.93 -14.55
N ASP A 208 -10.68 -28.84 -14.48
CA ASP A 208 -11.42 -27.68 -15.01
C ASP A 208 -12.17 -26.89 -13.92
N ASN A 209 -12.17 -27.40 -12.68
CA ASN A 209 -12.96 -26.84 -11.59
C ASN A 209 -12.34 -27.09 -10.21
N ILE A 210 -12.85 -26.32 -9.25
CA ILE A 210 -12.50 -26.38 -7.84
C ILE A 210 -13.79 -26.63 -7.06
N ALA A 211 -13.81 -27.65 -6.22
CA ALA A 211 -14.93 -27.90 -5.31
C ALA A 211 -14.55 -27.37 -3.92
N VAL A 212 -15.22 -26.30 -3.48
CA VAL A 212 -15.00 -25.69 -2.15
C VAL A 212 -16.07 -26.15 -1.15
N LYS A 213 -15.67 -26.37 0.09
CA LYS A 213 -16.56 -26.77 1.19
C LYS A 213 -16.54 -25.73 2.30
N TYR A 214 -17.72 -25.28 2.71
CA TYR A 214 -17.85 -24.20 3.71
C TYR A 214 -19.16 -24.30 4.51
N GLY A 215 -19.23 -23.58 5.63
CA GLY A 215 -20.34 -23.68 6.59
C GLY A 215 -20.16 -24.80 7.62
N ARG A 216 -20.50 -24.51 8.88
CA ARG A 216 -20.57 -25.47 9.99
C ARG A 216 -21.78 -25.12 10.86
N PRO A 217 -22.63 -26.07 11.28
CA PRO A 217 -22.60 -27.52 10.99
C PRO A 217 -23.12 -27.90 9.58
N ASN A 218 -23.85 -27.01 8.91
CA ASN A 218 -24.44 -27.26 7.60
C ASN A 218 -23.41 -27.03 6.48
N ILE A 219 -22.57 -28.04 6.22
CA ILE A 219 -21.55 -27.99 5.17
C ILE A 219 -22.21 -27.90 3.79
N ARG A 220 -21.88 -26.85 3.05
CA ARG A 220 -22.22 -26.65 1.64
C ARG A 220 -21.01 -26.99 0.79
N THR A 221 -21.27 -27.52 -0.40
CA THR A 221 -20.24 -27.71 -1.44
C THR A 221 -20.61 -26.86 -2.64
N GLN A 222 -19.70 -26.00 -3.08
CA GLN A 222 -19.85 -25.19 -4.29
C GLN A 222 -18.76 -25.60 -5.29
N THR A 223 -19.15 -25.90 -6.52
CA THR A 223 -18.19 -26.12 -7.61
C THR A 223 -18.02 -24.82 -8.38
N ILE A 224 -16.78 -24.40 -8.60
CA ILE A 224 -16.41 -23.15 -9.28
C ILE A 224 -15.46 -23.47 -10.44
N SER A 225 -15.56 -22.74 -11.55
CA SER A 225 -14.56 -22.84 -12.63
C SER A 225 -13.25 -22.16 -12.20
N ILE A 226 -12.14 -22.52 -12.84
CA ILE A 226 -10.84 -21.87 -12.61
C ILE A 226 -10.92 -20.36 -12.90
N GLU A 227 -11.61 -19.98 -13.97
CA GLU A 227 -11.83 -18.57 -14.31
C GLU A 227 -12.61 -17.82 -13.21
N ALA A 228 -13.68 -18.42 -12.69
CA ALA A 228 -14.46 -17.82 -11.61
C ALA A 228 -13.62 -17.70 -10.33
N PHE A 229 -12.76 -18.68 -10.05
CA PHE A 229 -11.81 -18.61 -8.94
C PHE A 229 -10.85 -17.43 -9.06
N TYR A 230 -10.28 -17.16 -10.24
CA TYR A 230 -9.44 -15.98 -10.44
C TYR A 230 -10.20 -14.68 -10.22
N ARG A 231 -11.47 -14.59 -10.64
CA ARG A 231 -12.32 -13.44 -10.35
C ARG A 231 -12.56 -13.25 -8.85
N ILE A 232 -12.71 -14.33 -8.09
CA ILE A 232 -12.80 -14.29 -6.62
C ILE A 232 -11.49 -13.79 -6.01
N VAL A 233 -10.35 -14.29 -6.48
CA VAL A 233 -9.03 -13.81 -6.04
C VAL A 233 -8.94 -12.29 -6.23
N TYR A 234 -9.21 -11.79 -7.45
CA TYR A 234 -9.16 -10.35 -7.73
C TYR A 234 -10.15 -9.55 -6.88
N TRP A 235 -11.36 -10.05 -6.68
CA TRP A 235 -12.32 -9.42 -5.77
C TRP A 235 -11.76 -9.24 -4.36
N THR A 236 -11.09 -10.23 -3.78
CA THR A 236 -10.47 -10.09 -2.45
C THR A 236 -9.41 -8.97 -2.41
N GLN A 237 -8.66 -8.79 -3.49
CA GLN A 237 -7.65 -7.72 -3.61
C GLN A 237 -8.34 -6.36 -3.76
N ASP A 238 -9.38 -6.28 -4.57
CA ASP A 238 -10.10 -5.03 -4.86
C ASP A 238 -10.82 -4.51 -3.61
N ILE A 239 -11.47 -5.37 -2.82
CA ILE A 239 -12.12 -4.94 -1.57
C ILE A 239 -11.11 -4.43 -0.54
N TYR A 240 -9.92 -5.05 -0.47
CA TYR A 240 -8.84 -4.60 0.39
C TYR A 240 -8.32 -3.22 -0.05
N ARG A 241 -8.03 -3.04 -1.34
CA ARG A 241 -7.58 -1.76 -1.90
C ARG A 241 -8.61 -0.65 -1.67
N THR A 242 -9.89 -0.97 -1.82
CA THR A 242 -11.02 -0.06 -1.60
C THR A 242 -11.04 0.48 -0.16
N ILE A 243 -11.06 -0.42 0.83
CA ILE A 243 -11.13 0.00 2.24
C ILE A 243 -9.84 0.66 2.71
N ARG A 244 -8.68 0.21 2.20
CA ARG A 244 -7.35 0.82 2.48
C ARG A 244 -7.30 2.27 1.99
N LEU A 245 -7.71 2.53 0.75
CA LEU A 245 -7.63 3.89 0.19
C LEU A 245 -8.51 4.87 0.97
N ALA A 246 -9.75 4.48 1.31
CA ALA A 246 -10.62 5.31 2.15
C ALA A 246 -9.98 5.63 3.50
N GLN A 247 -9.43 4.61 4.15
CA GLN A 247 -8.76 4.74 5.45
C GLN A 247 -7.50 5.62 5.38
N ILE A 248 -6.67 5.49 4.35
CA ILE A 248 -5.48 6.34 4.18
C ILE A 248 -5.86 7.79 4.00
N LEU A 249 -6.80 8.10 3.10
CA LEU A 249 -7.23 9.48 2.90
C LEU A 249 -7.82 10.07 4.18
N THR A 250 -8.56 9.29 4.98
CA THR A 250 -9.02 9.75 6.30
C THR A 250 -7.85 9.98 7.25
N TYR A 251 -6.88 9.08 7.35
CA TYR A 251 -5.69 9.29 8.18
C TYR A 251 -4.90 10.53 7.77
N LEU A 252 -4.67 10.79 6.49
CA LEU A 252 -3.94 11.98 6.04
C LEU A 252 -4.63 13.30 6.46
N ASN A 253 -5.96 13.30 6.61
CA ASN A 253 -6.71 14.47 7.07
C ASN A 253 -6.60 14.73 8.57
N TYR A 254 -6.40 13.69 9.38
CA TYR A 254 -6.52 13.76 10.84
C TYR A 254 -5.30 13.17 11.57
N MET A 255 -4.19 12.96 10.87
CA MET A 255 -3.00 12.27 11.41
C MET A 255 -2.48 12.94 12.66
N GLU A 256 -2.43 14.28 12.69
CA GLU A 256 -1.94 15.04 13.85
C GLU A 256 -2.77 14.78 15.10
N GLU A 257 -4.11 14.75 14.99
CA GLU A 257 -4.99 14.50 16.12
C GLU A 257 -4.95 13.02 16.54
N ILE A 258 -4.84 12.10 15.59
CA ILE A 258 -4.74 10.66 15.84
C ILE A 258 -3.43 10.32 16.55
N VAL A 259 -2.32 10.91 16.12
CA VAL A 259 -1.01 10.75 16.77
C VAL A 259 -1.00 11.39 18.15
N ALA A 260 -1.63 12.57 18.30
CA ALA A 260 -1.75 13.21 19.61
C ALA A 260 -2.54 12.36 20.62
N GLU A 261 -3.59 11.67 20.18
CA GLU A 261 -4.37 10.74 21.01
C GLU A 261 -3.55 9.52 21.47
N LEU A 262 -2.61 9.04 20.63
CA LEU A 262 -1.73 7.91 20.97
C LEU A 262 -0.54 8.28 21.86
N GLY A 263 -0.11 9.55 21.83
CA GLY A 263 1.07 10.01 22.55
C GLY A 263 2.32 9.19 22.20
N GLU A 264 3.05 8.72 23.21
CA GLU A 264 4.26 7.89 23.04
C GLU A 264 3.97 6.45 22.57
N GLY A 265 2.70 6.05 22.48
CA GLY A 265 2.28 4.70 22.07
C GLY A 265 2.28 4.45 20.56
N VAL A 266 2.73 5.43 19.75
CA VAL A 266 2.81 5.31 18.30
C VAL A 266 3.97 4.40 17.92
N ASN A 267 3.67 3.27 17.28
CA ASN A 267 4.67 2.39 16.73
C ASN A 267 4.41 2.19 15.23
N PHE A 268 5.13 2.97 14.42
CA PHE A 268 5.15 2.79 12.97
C PHE A 268 6.21 1.76 12.61
N ASP A 269 5.76 0.53 12.35
CA ASP A 269 6.57 -0.51 11.74
C ASP A 269 6.60 -0.29 10.22
N ILE A 270 7.44 0.64 9.75
CA ILE A 270 7.59 0.94 8.32
C ILE A 270 8.75 0.13 7.77
N ARG A 271 8.40 -0.84 6.93
CA ARG A 271 9.36 -1.68 6.23
C ARG A 271 10.05 -0.93 5.09
N PHE A 272 11.37 -1.13 4.95
CA PHE A 272 12.21 -0.52 3.92
C PHE A 272 11.63 -0.67 2.51
N GLU A 273 11.20 -1.88 2.12
CA GLU A 273 10.68 -2.13 0.78
C GLU A 273 9.40 -1.33 0.47
N SER A 274 8.62 -0.96 1.49
CA SER A 274 7.43 -0.10 1.33
C SER A 274 7.82 1.35 1.06
N SER A 275 8.82 1.86 1.79
CA SER A 275 9.36 3.20 1.56
C SER A 275 10.07 3.28 0.20
N LEU A 276 10.80 2.23 -0.18
CA LEU A 276 11.47 2.15 -1.47
C LEU A 276 10.47 2.17 -2.64
N LEU A 277 9.36 1.44 -2.53
CA LEU A 277 8.28 1.48 -3.53
C LEU A 277 7.77 2.91 -3.73
N HIS A 278 7.58 3.65 -2.64
CA HIS A 278 7.13 5.03 -2.68
C HIS A 278 8.14 5.96 -3.35
N ILE A 279 9.43 5.82 -3.02
CA ILE A 279 10.53 6.58 -3.64
C ILE A 279 10.59 6.30 -5.15
N ILE A 280 10.47 5.04 -5.56
CA ILE A 280 10.49 4.65 -6.97
C ILE A 280 9.30 5.24 -7.73
N HIS A 281 8.09 5.16 -7.19
CA HIS A 281 6.92 5.80 -7.81
C HIS A 281 7.10 7.31 -7.96
N ASN A 282 7.70 7.97 -6.97
CA ASN A 282 7.98 9.40 -7.04
C ASN A 282 8.97 9.73 -8.16
N LEU A 283 10.01 8.92 -8.34
CA LEU A 283 10.96 9.05 -9.44
C LEU A 283 10.28 8.80 -10.79
N GLN A 284 9.43 7.78 -10.89
CA GLN A 284 8.70 7.46 -12.12
C GLN A 284 7.75 8.57 -12.56
N ILE A 285 7.03 9.18 -11.61
CA ILE A 285 6.14 10.33 -11.88
C ILE A 285 6.91 11.53 -12.42
N VAL A 286 8.18 11.68 -12.05
CA VAL A 286 9.03 12.75 -12.58
C VAL A 286 9.81 12.36 -13.83
N GLY A 287 9.53 11.19 -14.41
CA GLY A 287 10.02 10.77 -15.73
C GLY A 287 11.24 9.86 -15.71
N PHE A 288 11.67 9.38 -14.55
CA PHE A 288 12.68 8.32 -14.48
C PHE A 288 12.06 6.94 -14.74
N GLU A 289 12.86 5.98 -15.18
CA GLU A 289 12.45 4.58 -15.27
C GLU A 289 13.25 3.78 -14.25
N PHE A 290 12.57 3.02 -13.38
CA PHE A 290 13.25 2.08 -12.50
C PHE A 290 13.93 1.00 -13.35
N ASP A 291 15.20 0.70 -13.05
CA ASP A 291 15.93 -0.40 -13.69
C ASP A 291 16.16 -1.55 -12.71
N SER A 292 16.78 -1.28 -11.57
CA SER A 292 17.20 -2.31 -10.61
C SER A 292 17.58 -1.75 -9.25
N THR A 293 17.71 -2.64 -8.27
CA THR A 293 18.43 -2.37 -7.02
C THR A 293 19.69 -3.22 -6.94
N GLU A 294 20.75 -2.67 -6.36
CA GLU A 294 22.01 -3.37 -6.12
C GLU A 294 22.50 -3.15 -4.69
N GLU A 295 23.08 -4.19 -4.10
CA GLU A 295 23.74 -4.12 -2.80
C GLU A 295 25.25 -4.27 -3.01
N GLN A 296 26.00 -3.18 -2.80
CA GLN A 296 27.45 -3.14 -3.00
C GLN A 296 28.17 -2.96 -1.66
N SER A 297 28.48 -4.09 -1.00
CA SER A 297 29.08 -4.10 0.34
C SER A 297 28.22 -3.37 1.37
N GLU A 298 28.58 -2.13 1.75
CA GLU A 298 27.85 -1.30 2.72
C GLU A 298 27.08 -0.15 2.02
N VAL A 299 26.85 -0.26 0.70
CA VAL A 299 26.13 0.74 -0.09
C VAL A 299 24.88 0.12 -0.70
N PHE A 300 23.73 0.74 -0.46
CA PHE A 300 22.50 0.43 -1.18
C PHE A 300 22.40 1.32 -2.44
N CYS A 301 22.27 0.70 -3.60
CA CYS A 301 22.25 1.39 -4.89
C CYS A 301 20.87 1.26 -5.55
N LEU A 302 20.29 2.40 -5.92
CA LEU A 302 19.09 2.49 -6.75
C LEU A 302 19.48 2.87 -8.18
N ASN A 303 19.25 1.98 -9.14
CA ASN A 303 19.55 2.22 -10.55
C ASN A 303 18.28 2.70 -11.28
N VAL A 304 18.39 3.85 -11.95
CA VAL A 304 17.31 4.41 -12.78
C VAL A 304 17.83 4.82 -14.15
N ARG A 305 16.97 4.79 -15.15
CA ARG A 305 17.26 5.38 -16.47
C ARG A 305 16.88 6.85 -16.45
N GLY A 306 17.72 7.67 -17.07
CA GLY A 306 17.55 9.13 -17.14
C GLY A 306 16.27 9.54 -17.86
N LYS A 307 15.87 10.80 -17.66
CA LYS A 307 14.65 11.35 -18.27
C LYS A 307 14.85 11.53 -19.77
N ILE A 308 13.82 11.25 -20.56
CA ILE A 308 13.85 11.56 -22.00
C ILE A 308 14.06 13.07 -22.18
N GLY A 309 15.05 13.44 -23.00
CA GLY A 309 15.33 14.84 -23.34
C GLY A 309 16.17 15.61 -22.31
N HIS A 310 16.71 14.94 -21.29
CA HIS A 310 17.65 15.54 -20.33
C HIS A 310 19.04 14.91 -20.46
N ASP A 311 20.08 15.69 -20.23
CA ASP A 311 21.44 15.17 -20.12
C ASP A 311 21.65 14.38 -18.81
N VAL A 312 22.76 13.64 -18.74
CA VAL A 312 23.08 12.77 -17.60
C VAL A 312 23.28 13.58 -16.32
N GLU A 313 23.90 14.75 -16.39
CA GLU A 313 24.20 15.60 -15.23
C GLU A 313 22.90 16.15 -14.63
N SER A 314 22.03 16.73 -15.47
CA SER A 314 20.71 17.22 -15.06
C SER A 314 19.84 16.09 -14.47
N SER A 315 19.83 14.93 -15.11
CA SER A 315 19.11 13.74 -14.61
C SER A 315 19.65 13.29 -13.26
N LEU A 316 20.97 13.28 -13.08
CA LEU A 316 21.61 12.84 -11.85
C LEU A 316 21.33 13.78 -10.69
N ILE A 317 21.44 15.10 -10.90
CA ILE A 317 21.13 16.13 -9.89
C ILE A 317 19.67 16.01 -9.43
N HIS A 318 18.74 15.76 -10.35
CA HIS A 318 17.33 15.61 -9.97
C HIS A 318 17.10 14.29 -9.22
N ALA A 319 17.67 13.18 -9.69
CA ALA A 319 17.53 11.87 -9.05
C ALA A 319 18.11 11.89 -7.62
N SER A 320 19.24 12.56 -7.40
CA SER A 320 19.89 12.61 -6.09
C SER A 320 19.07 13.30 -4.99
N GLN A 321 18.02 14.05 -5.34
CA GLN A 321 17.13 14.70 -4.39
C GLN A 321 16.32 13.72 -3.53
N CYS A 322 16.27 12.43 -3.87
CA CYS A 322 15.59 11.42 -3.05
C CYS A 322 16.54 10.66 -2.11
N LEU A 323 17.85 10.98 -2.09
CA LEU A 323 18.83 10.22 -1.32
C LEU A 323 18.64 10.38 0.21
N ASP A 324 18.10 11.49 0.67
CA ASP A 324 17.71 11.67 2.06
C ASP A 324 16.53 10.74 2.43
N GLN A 325 15.50 10.67 1.59
CA GLN A 325 14.37 9.76 1.76
C GLN A 325 14.81 8.29 1.73
N LEU A 326 15.72 7.94 0.82
CA LEU A 326 16.27 6.58 0.71
C LEU A 326 17.10 6.22 1.94
N SER A 327 17.86 7.17 2.47
CA SER A 327 18.64 6.97 3.69
C SER A 327 17.75 6.84 4.93
N SER A 328 16.70 7.66 5.05
CA SER A 328 15.69 7.52 6.10
C SER A 328 14.99 6.17 6.03
N ALA A 329 14.63 5.71 4.82
CA ALA A 329 13.98 4.42 4.63
C ALA A 329 14.82 3.24 5.16
N ILE A 330 16.15 3.28 4.98
CA ILE A 330 17.07 2.29 5.55
C ILE A 330 17.22 2.49 7.06
N TYR A 331 17.36 3.74 7.50
CA TYR A 331 17.54 4.07 8.90
C TYR A 331 16.32 3.68 9.75
N ASP A 332 15.11 3.83 9.25
CA ASP A 332 13.89 3.60 10.03
C ASP A 332 13.56 2.10 10.20
N ASP A 333 14.12 1.22 9.35
CA ASP A 333 13.89 -0.23 9.41
C ASP A 333 15.06 -0.94 10.13
N GLU A 334 14.78 -1.43 11.35
CA GLU A 334 15.76 -2.11 12.22
C GLU A 334 16.37 -3.37 11.61
N PHE A 335 15.72 -4.00 10.62
CA PHE A 335 16.23 -5.22 9.97
C PHE A 335 17.26 -4.92 8.86
N VAL A 336 17.33 -3.67 8.37
CA VAL A 336 18.26 -3.27 7.30
C VAL A 336 19.20 -2.15 7.68
N ARG A 337 18.90 -1.38 8.74
CA ARG A 337 19.70 -0.22 9.20
C ARG A 337 21.20 -0.49 9.25
N ASP A 338 21.59 -1.65 9.79
CA ASP A 338 23.00 -1.98 10.03
C ASP A 338 23.71 -2.60 8.82
N ASN A 339 22.97 -2.88 7.73
CA ASN A 339 23.53 -3.49 6.52
C ASN A 339 24.23 -2.45 5.61
N PHE A 340 23.86 -1.17 5.72
CA PHE A 340 24.34 -0.12 4.82
C PHE A 340 24.82 1.10 5.61
N LYS A 341 25.90 1.72 5.13
CA LYS A 341 26.43 3.00 5.64
C LYS A 341 26.16 4.17 4.71
N SER A 342 25.89 3.88 3.44
CA SER A 342 25.65 4.89 2.41
C SER A 342 24.54 4.47 1.45
N THR A 343 23.91 5.45 0.84
CA THR A 343 22.96 5.27 -0.27
C THR A 343 23.53 5.88 -1.53
N GLN A 344 23.24 5.25 -2.67
CA GLN A 344 23.65 5.70 -3.99
C GLN A 344 22.47 5.65 -4.95
N ILE A 345 22.38 6.65 -5.82
CA ILE A 345 21.52 6.60 -7.01
C ILE A 345 22.39 6.66 -8.25
N CYS A 346 22.08 5.80 -9.23
CA CYS A 346 22.81 5.69 -10.48
C CYS A 346 21.90 6.01 -11.67
N ILE A 347 22.42 6.76 -12.63
CA ILE A 347 21.84 6.86 -13.97
C ILE A 347 22.49 5.77 -14.83
N VAL A 348 21.68 4.88 -15.41
CA VAL A 348 22.12 3.80 -16.30
C VAL A 348 21.56 3.94 -17.72
N ASP A 349 22.28 3.39 -18.70
CA ASP A 349 21.79 3.27 -20.09
C ASP A 349 20.93 2.00 -20.29
N GLU A 350 20.46 1.78 -21.53
CA GLU A 350 19.65 0.60 -21.90
C GLU A 350 20.40 -0.73 -21.71
N ASN A 351 21.73 -0.70 -21.68
CA ASN A 351 22.60 -1.86 -21.48
C ASN A 351 23.05 -2.00 -20.01
N GLN A 352 22.43 -1.25 -19.09
CA GLN A 352 22.78 -1.20 -17.67
C GLN A 352 24.20 -0.68 -17.39
N ASN A 353 24.82 0.04 -18.34
CA ASN A 353 26.06 0.73 -18.07
C ASN A 353 25.78 1.97 -17.23
N LYS A 354 26.42 2.06 -16.06
CA LYS A 354 26.42 3.25 -15.21
C LYS A 354 27.03 4.44 -15.96
N LEU A 355 26.22 5.49 -16.17
CA LEU A 355 26.59 6.78 -16.78
C LEU A 355 27.00 7.81 -15.72
N GLY A 356 26.40 7.75 -14.54
CA GLY A 356 26.80 8.57 -13.40
C GLY A 356 26.14 8.11 -12.09
N SER A 357 26.61 8.64 -10.97
CA SER A 357 26.02 8.40 -9.64
C SER A 357 26.22 9.55 -8.67
N ALA A 358 25.31 9.60 -7.70
CA ALA A 358 25.39 10.45 -6.52
C ALA A 358 25.31 9.56 -5.29
N THR A 359 26.22 9.76 -4.33
CA THR A 359 26.33 8.96 -3.10
C THR A 359 26.32 9.85 -1.88
N ILE A 360 25.62 9.42 -0.83
CA ILE A 360 25.62 10.10 0.47
C ILE A 360 25.71 9.08 1.60
N ALA A 361 26.44 9.42 2.67
CA ALA A 361 26.44 8.63 3.89
C ALA A 361 25.10 8.80 4.62
N ILE A 362 24.53 7.69 5.13
CA ILE A 362 23.24 7.68 5.82
C ILE A 362 23.28 8.60 7.04
N GLU A 363 24.37 8.62 7.80
CA GLU A 363 24.54 9.53 8.94
C GLU A 363 24.38 11.01 8.56
N ILE A 364 24.92 11.40 7.40
CA ILE A 364 24.83 12.79 6.91
C ILE A 364 23.41 13.10 6.44
N ALA A 365 22.77 12.17 5.74
CA ALA A 365 21.37 12.32 5.37
C ALA A 365 20.46 12.46 6.61
N MET A 366 20.70 11.69 7.67
CA MET A 366 19.92 11.81 8.90
C MET A 366 20.12 13.14 9.61
N LYS A 367 21.33 13.71 9.58
CA LYS A 367 21.57 15.08 10.07
C LYS A 367 20.74 16.10 9.29
N LYS A 368 20.62 15.95 7.97
CA LYS A 368 19.77 16.83 7.15
C LYS A 368 18.28 16.70 7.50
N VAL A 369 17.80 15.47 7.69
CA VAL A 369 16.39 15.17 8.03
C VAL A 369 16.02 15.71 9.42
N LYS A 370 16.96 15.70 10.36
CA LYS A 370 16.79 16.28 11.71
C LYS A 370 17.05 17.79 11.78
N ASP A 371 17.26 18.44 10.63
CA ASP A 371 17.63 19.86 10.51
C ASP A 371 18.89 20.26 11.31
N GLU A 372 19.81 19.32 11.54
CA GLU A 372 21.12 19.55 12.15
C GLU A 372 22.13 20.16 11.17
N ILE A 373 21.92 19.94 9.87
CA ILE A 373 22.67 20.58 8.78
C ILE A 373 21.73 21.17 7.72
N ASN A 374 22.18 22.22 7.05
CA ASN A 374 21.43 22.86 5.97
C ASN A 374 21.63 22.16 4.61
N LEU A 375 20.90 22.61 3.58
CA LEU A 375 20.97 22.02 2.24
C LEU A 375 22.36 22.13 1.60
N ASN A 376 23.05 23.26 1.77
CA ASN A 376 24.37 23.44 1.16
C ASN A 376 25.40 22.50 1.80
N GLU A 377 25.38 22.39 3.14
CA GLU A 377 26.23 21.45 3.87
C GLU A 377 25.96 20.00 3.49
N TYR A 378 24.69 19.65 3.23
CA TYR A 378 24.31 18.33 2.75
C TYR A 378 24.86 18.05 1.34
N LEU A 379 24.70 19.00 0.41
CA LEU A 379 25.20 18.88 -0.96
C LEU A 379 26.73 18.81 -1.02
N ASP A 380 27.44 19.55 -0.18
CA ASP A 380 28.90 19.52 -0.09
C ASP A 380 29.47 18.17 0.37
N LYS A 381 28.64 17.33 0.99
CA LYS A 381 29.00 15.96 1.43
C LYS A 381 28.59 14.89 0.44
N MET A 382 27.88 15.25 -0.62
CA MET A 382 27.45 14.31 -1.66
C MET A 382 28.58 14.09 -2.68
N ILE A 383 28.84 12.83 -3.00
CA ILE A 383 29.88 12.45 -3.97
C ILE A 383 29.21 12.20 -5.32
N PHE A 384 29.53 13.04 -6.30
CA PHE A 384 29.08 12.90 -7.68
C PHE A 384 30.17 12.29 -8.56
N GLU A 385 29.79 11.30 -9.37
CA GLU A 385 30.64 10.69 -10.39
C GLU A 385 29.87 10.71 -11.71
N ILE A 386 30.42 11.34 -12.75
CA ILE A 386 29.84 11.31 -14.10
C ILE A 386 30.91 10.76 -15.04
N LYS A 387 30.59 9.69 -15.78
CA LYS A 387 31.51 9.21 -16.82
C LYS A 387 31.50 10.23 -17.95
N ALA A 388 32.69 10.68 -18.33
CA ALA A 388 32.87 11.44 -19.56
C ALA A 388 32.32 10.60 -20.72
N THR A 389 31.34 11.14 -21.42
CA THR A 389 30.68 10.50 -22.58
C THR A 389 31.53 10.64 -23.83
#